data_AF-A0A850EKX6-F1
#
_entry.id   AF-A0A850EKX6-F1
#
_cell.length_a   1.000
_cell.length_b   1.000
_cell.length_c   1.000
_cell.angle_alpha   90.00
_cell.angle_beta   90.00
_cell.angle_gamma   90.00
#
_symmetry.space_group_name_H-M   'P 1'
#
loop_
_entity.id
_entity.type
_entity.pdbx_description
1 polymer ?
#
loop_
_entity_poly.entity_id
_entity_poly.type
_entity_poly.pdbx_seq_one_letter_code
_entity_poly.pdbx_strand_id
1 'polypeptide(L)'
;MNHTYLPVDKHDCKSVEALASMEREVVIPLLPELLEWIQDMNWPIASAMMDVLLKYKVETIPHLKIIFSQSDSIWTYNILSYLIKDWNTELISELSSDLRELAQTMDHYEDTDLLSIEILYKHLLIEASEATELLAGKLREIEEGLNSVTKEQRVIFAELELERLHILNTDARGILNYIEVNRKSLKEKDQYENLLRRYQEIETMINTNGGRLNRE
;
A
#
# COMPACT_ATOMS: atom_id res chain seq x y z
N MET A 1 -26.11 8.86 15.34
CA MET A 1 -27.27 8.98 14.43
C MET A 1 -27.55 7.59 13.88
N ASN A 2 -28.79 7.23 13.55
CA ASN A 2 -29.10 5.91 13.02
C ASN A 2 -28.63 5.84 11.56
N HIS A 3 -27.54 5.12 11.31
CA HIS A 3 -26.93 4.91 9.99
C HIS A 3 -27.70 3.89 9.16
N THR A 4 -29.00 4.11 8.92
CA THR A 4 -29.88 3.16 8.22
C THR A 4 -29.46 2.86 6.77
N TYR A 5 -28.47 3.60 6.24
CA TYR A 5 -28.01 3.49 4.85
C TYR A 5 -26.58 2.95 4.70
N LEU A 6 -25.84 2.75 5.80
CA LEU A 6 -24.52 2.12 5.72
C LEU A 6 -24.67 0.61 5.50
N PRO A 7 -23.77 -0.01 4.71
CA PRO A 7 -23.70 -1.46 4.65
C PRO A 7 -23.55 -2.05 6.06
N VAL A 8 -24.23 -3.17 6.32
CA VAL A 8 -24.13 -3.85 7.62
C VAL A 8 -23.04 -4.92 7.65
N ASP A 9 -22.63 -5.41 6.48
CA ASP A 9 -21.54 -6.35 6.31
C ASP A 9 -20.95 -6.29 4.88
N LYS A 10 -19.81 -6.97 4.68
CA LYS A 10 -19.05 -6.98 3.42
C LYS A 10 -19.76 -7.59 2.21
N HIS A 11 -20.96 -8.15 2.38
CA HIS A 11 -21.81 -8.71 1.33
C HIS A 11 -23.10 -7.90 1.12
N ASP A 12 -23.30 -6.79 1.84
CA ASP A 12 -24.50 -5.96 1.75
C ASP A 12 -24.51 -5.05 0.52
N CYS A 13 -24.58 -5.67 -0.67
CA CYS A 13 -24.64 -4.97 -1.95
C CYS A 13 -25.88 -4.06 -2.05
N LYS A 14 -26.98 -4.40 -1.36
CA LYS A 14 -28.24 -3.64 -1.42
C LYS A 14 -28.09 -2.24 -0.85
N SER A 15 -27.38 -2.11 0.28
CA SER A 15 -27.11 -0.80 0.86
C SER A 15 -26.22 0.05 -0.05
N VAL A 16 -25.23 -0.55 -0.72
CA VAL A 16 -24.38 0.15 -1.69
C VAL A 16 -25.16 0.60 -2.92
N GLU A 17 -26.05 -0.24 -3.46
CA GLU A 17 -26.95 0.11 -4.56
C GLU A 17 -27.89 1.28 -4.18
N ALA A 18 -28.41 1.26 -2.95
CA ALA A 18 -29.23 2.35 -2.44
C ALA A 18 -28.42 3.65 -2.33
N LEU A 19 -27.23 3.62 -1.73
CA LEU A 19 -26.32 4.76 -1.62
C LEU A 19 -25.97 5.36 -2.99
N ALA A 20 -25.78 4.52 -4.01
CA ALA A 20 -25.46 4.96 -5.36
C ALA A 20 -26.55 5.84 -6.02
N SER A 21 -27.78 5.78 -5.50
CA SER A 21 -28.97 6.49 -6.01
C SER A 21 -29.47 7.61 -5.07
N MET A 22 -28.80 7.82 -3.94
CA MET A 22 -29.20 8.84 -2.96
C MET A 22 -28.77 10.25 -3.38
N GLU A 23 -29.51 11.23 -2.84
CA GLU A 23 -29.16 12.64 -2.96
C GLU A 23 -27.83 12.94 -2.26
N ARG A 24 -27.07 13.88 -2.82
CA ARG A 24 -25.71 14.19 -2.35
C ARG A 24 -25.69 14.64 -0.90
N GLU A 25 -26.71 15.39 -0.47
CA GLU A 25 -26.86 15.91 0.89
C GLU A 25 -27.01 14.78 1.94
N VAL A 26 -27.41 13.58 1.52
CA VAL A 26 -27.49 12.39 2.36
C VAL A 26 -26.16 11.62 2.38
N VAL A 27 -25.47 11.54 1.25
CA VAL A 27 -24.24 10.74 1.11
C VAL A 27 -23.01 11.45 1.67
N ILE A 28 -22.87 12.75 1.43
CA ILE A 28 -21.68 13.53 1.85
C ILE A 28 -21.40 13.39 3.36
N PRO A 29 -22.39 13.50 4.27
CA PRO A 29 -22.15 13.31 5.70
C PRO A 29 -21.69 11.91 6.11
N LEU A 30 -21.85 10.90 5.25
CA LEU A 30 -21.49 9.50 5.50
C LEU A 30 -20.11 9.12 4.91
N LEU A 31 -19.46 10.02 4.17
CA LEU A 31 -18.18 9.72 3.49
C LEU A 31 -17.10 9.14 4.41
N PRO A 32 -16.91 9.59 5.67
CA PRO A 32 -15.94 8.97 6.57
C PRO A 32 -16.18 7.47 6.73
N GLU A 33 -17.42 7.06 7.00
CA GLU A 33 -17.80 5.67 7.21
C GLU A 33 -17.84 4.87 5.90
N LEU A 34 -18.15 5.52 4.77
CA LEU A 34 -18.12 4.87 3.46
C LEU A 34 -16.69 4.51 3.02
N LEU A 35 -15.70 5.33 3.39
CA LEU A 35 -14.29 5.05 3.11
C LEU A 35 -13.78 3.80 3.85
N GLU A 36 -14.39 3.40 4.98
CA GLU A 36 -14.00 2.18 5.70
C GLU A 36 -14.22 0.93 4.84
N TRP A 37 -15.22 0.95 3.95
CA TRP A 37 -15.56 -0.18 3.08
C TRP A 37 -14.56 -0.44 1.94
N ILE A 38 -13.51 0.39 1.85
CA ILE A 38 -12.37 0.18 0.95
C ILE A 38 -11.06 -0.10 1.71
N GLN A 39 -11.13 -0.37 3.03
CA GLN A 39 -9.98 -0.86 3.81
C GLN A 39 -9.46 -2.20 3.27
N ASP A 40 -10.35 -3.06 2.78
CA ASP A 40 -9.99 -4.34 2.16
C ASP A 40 -10.73 -4.49 0.83
N MET A 41 -9.98 -4.32 -0.27
CA MET A 41 -10.51 -4.44 -1.62
C MET A 41 -10.95 -5.87 -1.98
N ASN A 42 -10.67 -6.88 -1.15
CA ASN A 42 -11.22 -8.23 -1.31
C ASN A 42 -12.68 -8.35 -0.84
N TRP A 43 -13.22 -7.35 -0.14
CA TRP A 43 -14.62 -7.34 0.24
C TRP A 43 -15.50 -7.27 -1.01
N PRO A 44 -16.52 -8.14 -1.14
CA PRO A 44 -17.38 -8.16 -2.33
C PRO A 44 -18.02 -6.81 -2.67
N ILE A 45 -18.28 -5.97 -1.67
CA ILE A 45 -18.86 -4.63 -1.88
C ILE A 45 -17.84 -3.54 -2.19
N ALA A 46 -16.53 -3.76 -1.98
CA ALA A 46 -15.52 -2.70 -2.06
C ALA A 46 -15.46 -2.04 -3.45
N SER A 47 -15.56 -2.83 -4.52
CA SER A 47 -15.59 -2.29 -5.88
C SER A 47 -16.81 -1.41 -6.13
N ALA A 48 -18.00 -1.84 -5.69
CA ALA A 48 -19.22 -1.05 -5.84
C ALA A 48 -19.19 0.21 -4.94
N MET A 49 -18.58 0.11 -3.76
CA MET A 49 -18.36 1.26 -2.90
C MET A 49 -17.42 2.29 -3.55
N MET A 50 -16.37 1.82 -4.22
CA MET A 50 -15.45 2.69 -4.96
C MET A 50 -16.20 3.53 -6.00
N ASP A 51 -17.14 2.92 -6.74
CA ASP A 51 -17.97 3.62 -7.72
C ASP A 51 -18.86 4.71 -7.09
N VAL A 52 -19.31 4.50 -5.83
CA VAL A 52 -20.02 5.53 -5.07
C VAL A 52 -19.08 6.65 -4.68
N LEU A 53 -17.94 6.34 -4.06
CA LEU A 53 -16.95 7.31 -3.58
C LEU A 53 -16.39 8.20 -4.72
N LEU A 54 -16.19 7.63 -5.91
CA LEU A 54 -15.69 8.35 -7.08
C LEU A 54 -16.62 9.47 -7.59
N LYS A 55 -17.88 9.52 -7.13
CA LYS A 55 -18.81 10.63 -7.41
C LYS A 55 -18.57 11.85 -6.52
N TYR A 56 -17.81 11.70 -5.43
CA TYR A 56 -17.65 12.68 -4.35
C TYR A 56 -16.18 13.02 -4.09
N LYS A 57 -15.34 13.03 -5.15
CA LYS A 57 -13.88 13.18 -5.03
C LYS A 57 -13.48 14.40 -4.19
N VAL A 58 -14.07 15.56 -4.47
CA VAL A 58 -13.75 16.81 -3.77
C VAL A 58 -14.10 16.69 -2.29
N GLU A 59 -15.29 16.18 -1.99
CA GLU A 59 -15.80 16.03 -0.63
C GLU A 59 -15.06 14.94 0.16
N THR A 60 -14.45 13.96 -0.51
CA THR A 60 -13.61 12.95 0.16
C THR A 60 -12.26 13.47 0.62
N ILE A 61 -11.71 14.54 0.01
CA ILE A 61 -10.35 15.03 0.28
C ILE A 61 -10.08 15.26 1.79
N PRO A 62 -10.93 15.99 2.54
CA PRO A 62 -10.69 16.21 3.97
C PRO A 62 -10.61 14.92 4.78
N HIS A 63 -11.36 13.89 4.37
CA HIS A 63 -11.38 12.58 5.02
C HIS A 63 -10.14 11.75 4.67
N LEU A 64 -9.65 11.84 3.43
CA LEU A 64 -8.39 11.19 3.03
C LEU A 64 -7.20 11.71 3.83
N LYS A 65 -7.12 13.02 4.08
CA LYS A 65 -6.08 13.62 4.94
C LYS A 65 -6.07 13.03 6.35
N ILE A 66 -7.27 12.82 6.92
CA ILE A 66 -7.40 12.18 8.23
C ILE A 66 -6.90 10.74 8.16
N ILE A 67 -7.28 9.98 7.13
CA ILE A 67 -6.85 8.58 6.97
C ILE A 67 -5.33 8.47 6.78
N PHE A 68 -4.71 9.33 5.96
CA PHE A 68 -3.26 9.31 5.75
C PHE A 68 -2.45 9.65 7.00
N SER A 69 -3.05 10.39 7.95
CA SER A 69 -2.43 10.64 9.26
C SER A 69 -2.54 9.45 10.23
N GLN A 70 -3.29 8.40 9.88
CA GLN A 70 -3.44 7.18 10.67
C GLN A 70 -2.39 6.14 10.27
N SER A 71 -2.14 5.16 11.14
CA SER A 71 -1.13 4.11 10.91
C SER A 71 -1.67 2.87 10.18
N ASP A 72 -2.67 3.04 9.30
CA ASP A 72 -3.25 1.95 8.51
C ASP A 72 -2.68 1.98 7.08
N SER A 73 -1.58 1.24 6.88
CA SER A 73 -0.87 1.18 5.60
C SER A 73 -1.67 0.48 4.50
N ILE A 74 -2.46 -0.54 4.85
CA ILE A 74 -3.28 -1.29 3.87
C ILE A 74 -4.39 -0.38 3.34
N TRP A 75 -5.09 0.34 4.22
CA TRP A 75 -6.12 1.27 3.80
C TRP A 75 -5.54 2.42 2.98
N THR A 76 -4.41 2.97 3.42
CA THR A 76 -3.68 4.00 2.69
C THR A 76 -3.30 3.51 1.30
N TYR A 77 -2.70 2.32 1.20
CA TYR A 77 -2.36 1.69 -0.07
C TYR A 77 -3.58 1.54 -0.98
N ASN A 78 -4.71 1.10 -0.45
CA ASN A 78 -5.94 0.95 -1.23
C ASN A 78 -6.47 2.30 -1.75
N ILE A 79 -6.39 3.36 -0.93
CA ILE A 79 -6.75 4.72 -1.38
C ILE A 79 -5.83 5.18 -2.51
N LEU A 80 -4.51 5.06 -2.32
CA LEU A 80 -3.49 5.47 -3.30
C LEU A 80 -3.63 4.68 -4.62
N SER A 81 -3.79 3.37 -4.52
CA SER A 81 -3.80 2.44 -5.66
C SER A 81 -5.12 2.38 -6.42
N TYR A 82 -6.25 2.68 -5.78
CA TYR A 82 -7.56 2.52 -6.39
C TYR A 82 -8.39 3.79 -6.42
N LEU A 83 -8.55 4.47 -5.27
CA LEU A 83 -9.46 5.62 -5.19
C LEU A 83 -8.91 6.85 -5.94
N ILE A 84 -7.64 7.20 -5.71
CA ILE A 84 -7.04 8.42 -6.26
C ILE A 84 -6.18 8.20 -7.51
N LYS A 85 -5.96 6.95 -7.91
CA LYS A 85 -5.07 6.55 -9.02
C LYS A 85 -5.26 7.35 -10.32
N ASP A 86 -6.52 7.63 -10.65
CA ASP A 86 -6.94 8.31 -11.87
C ASP A 86 -7.53 9.71 -11.60
N TRP A 87 -7.23 10.30 -10.44
CA TRP A 87 -7.58 11.69 -10.18
C TRP A 87 -6.71 12.63 -11.03
N ASN A 88 -7.21 13.85 -11.26
CA ASN A 88 -6.46 14.86 -11.98
C ASN A 88 -5.48 15.58 -11.03
N THR A 89 -4.54 16.33 -11.61
CA THR A 89 -3.52 17.07 -10.83
C THR A 89 -4.13 18.07 -9.86
N GLU A 90 -5.24 18.72 -10.19
CA GLU A 90 -5.92 19.67 -9.30
C GLU A 90 -6.33 18.99 -7.98
N LEU A 91 -7.02 17.86 -8.04
CA LEU A 91 -7.43 17.12 -6.84
C LEU A 91 -6.25 16.51 -6.09
N ILE A 92 -5.24 15.98 -6.78
CA ILE A 92 -4.04 15.42 -6.13
C ILE A 92 -3.22 16.53 -5.45
N SER A 93 -3.19 17.74 -6.00
CA SER A 93 -2.45 18.86 -5.40
C SER A 93 -2.97 19.24 -4.02
N GLU A 94 -4.27 19.06 -3.76
CA GLU A 94 -4.88 19.25 -2.45
C GLU A 94 -4.38 18.26 -1.38
N LEU A 95 -3.83 17.11 -1.81
CA LEU A 95 -3.25 16.07 -0.96
C LEU A 95 -1.71 16.10 -0.94
N SER A 96 -1.08 17.11 -1.56
CA SER A 96 0.36 17.11 -1.79
C SER A 96 1.18 17.05 -0.50
N SER A 97 0.74 17.73 0.58
CA SER A 97 1.41 17.68 1.88
C SER A 97 1.42 16.27 2.46
N ASP A 98 0.27 15.61 2.43
CA ASP A 98 0.07 14.29 3.01
C ASP A 98 0.84 13.23 2.21
N LEU A 99 0.81 13.32 0.88
CA LEU A 99 1.62 12.45 0.01
C LEU A 99 3.12 12.66 0.21
N ARG A 100 3.58 13.88 0.51
CA ARG A 100 5.00 14.15 0.80
C ARG A 100 5.41 13.52 2.13
N GLU A 101 4.54 13.53 3.13
CA GLU A 101 4.79 12.85 4.42
C GLU A 101 4.86 11.34 4.25
N LEU A 102 3.93 10.75 3.49
CA LEU A 102 3.97 9.33 3.14
C LEU A 102 5.23 8.98 2.34
N ALA A 103 5.61 9.81 1.36
CA ALA A 103 6.83 9.59 0.57
C ALA A 103 8.11 9.61 1.42
N GLN A 104 8.15 10.41 2.49
CA GLN A 104 9.29 10.47 3.40
C GLN A 104 9.34 9.30 4.38
N THR A 105 8.18 8.81 4.80
CA THR A 105 8.07 7.74 5.80
C THR A 105 8.29 6.39 5.14
N MET A 106 9.13 5.52 5.73
CA MET A 106 9.36 4.19 5.18
C MET A 106 8.19 3.26 5.49
N ASP A 107 7.64 2.61 4.46
CA ASP A 107 6.65 1.53 4.61
C ASP A 107 7.23 0.24 4.02
N HIS A 108 7.67 -0.68 4.88
CA HIS A 108 8.35 -1.90 4.44
C HIS A 108 7.41 -2.95 3.84
N TYR A 109 6.09 -2.76 3.93
CA TYR A 109 5.11 -3.80 3.66
C TYR A 109 4.20 -3.46 2.50
N GLU A 110 3.52 -2.31 2.55
CA GLU A 110 2.50 -1.95 1.55
C GLU A 110 3.02 -0.95 0.51
N ASP A 111 4.29 -0.53 0.61
CA ASP A 111 4.96 0.37 -0.33
C ASP A 111 4.22 1.71 -0.56
N THR A 112 3.44 2.17 0.43
CA THR A 112 2.69 3.43 0.36
C THR A 112 3.60 4.63 0.10
N ASP A 113 4.84 4.54 0.55
CA ASP A 113 5.88 5.53 0.38
C ASP A 113 6.37 5.64 -1.07
N LEU A 114 6.63 4.51 -1.72
CA LEU A 114 7.03 4.44 -3.13
C LEU A 114 5.89 4.90 -4.04
N LEU A 115 4.66 4.47 -3.74
CA LEU A 115 3.49 4.86 -4.50
C LEU A 115 3.21 6.37 -4.37
N SER A 116 3.44 6.94 -3.18
CA SER A 116 3.33 8.40 -2.97
C SER A 116 4.36 9.18 -3.80
N ILE A 117 5.61 8.69 -3.90
CA ILE A 117 6.63 9.28 -4.79
C ILE A 117 6.18 9.21 -6.25
N GLU A 118 5.67 8.05 -6.69
CA GLU A 118 5.18 7.88 -8.07
C GLU A 118 4.04 8.84 -8.39
N ILE A 119 3.05 8.96 -7.50
CA ILE A 119 1.91 9.86 -7.67
C ILE A 119 2.38 11.32 -7.74
N LEU A 120 3.21 11.76 -6.78
CA LEU A 120 3.74 13.12 -6.76
C LEU A 120 4.51 13.45 -8.05
N TYR A 121 5.34 12.52 -8.53
CA TYR A 121 6.12 12.71 -9.75
C TYR A 121 5.24 12.71 -11.01
N LYS A 122 4.30 11.76 -11.15
CA LYS A 122 3.34 11.67 -12.26
C LYS A 122 2.53 12.96 -12.43
N HIS A 123 2.19 13.60 -11.32
CA HIS A 123 1.41 14.84 -11.28
C HIS A 123 2.27 16.12 -11.33
N LEU A 124 3.60 15.99 -11.50
CA LEU A 124 4.55 17.11 -11.54
C LEU A 124 4.52 17.96 -10.26
N LEU A 125 4.29 17.32 -9.11
CA LEU A 125 4.27 17.96 -7.79
C LEU A 125 5.62 17.87 -7.08
N ILE A 126 6.52 17.01 -7.58
CA ILE A 126 7.93 16.95 -7.22
C ILE A 126 8.75 16.88 -8.50
N GLU A 127 9.96 17.44 -8.44
CA GLU A 127 10.90 17.39 -9.54
C GLU A 127 11.57 16.02 -9.65
N ALA A 128 12.14 15.76 -10.83
CA ALA A 128 12.90 14.56 -11.11
C ALA A 128 14.02 14.28 -10.07
N SER A 129 14.74 15.35 -9.70
CA SER A 129 15.83 15.29 -8.73
C SER A 129 15.33 14.96 -7.32
N GLU A 130 14.18 15.50 -6.93
CA GLU A 130 13.58 15.25 -5.61
C GLU A 130 13.10 13.80 -5.49
N ALA A 131 12.41 13.28 -6.52
CA ALA A 131 12.03 11.87 -6.57
C ALA A 131 13.26 10.95 -6.48
N THR A 132 14.34 11.28 -7.20
CA THR A 132 15.60 10.52 -7.16
C THR A 132 16.24 10.55 -5.78
N GLU A 133 16.24 11.69 -5.10
CA GLU A 133 16.80 11.83 -3.75
C GLU A 133 16.02 11.00 -2.72
N LEU A 134 14.68 11.02 -2.77
CA LEU A 134 13.82 10.21 -1.92
C LEU A 134 14.09 8.72 -2.11
N LEU A 135 14.11 8.26 -3.37
CA LEU A 135 14.39 6.85 -3.71
C LEU A 135 15.81 6.43 -3.27
N ALA A 136 16.81 7.30 -3.47
CA ALA A 136 18.18 7.04 -3.02
C ALA A 136 18.29 6.98 -1.48
N GLY A 137 17.51 7.80 -0.76
CA GLY A 137 17.39 7.73 0.69
C GLY A 137 16.88 6.38 1.16
N LYS A 138 15.79 5.91 0.54
CA LYS A 138 15.20 4.61 0.84
C LYS A 138 16.14 3.44 0.53
N LEU A 139 16.87 3.51 -0.59
CA LEU A 139 17.89 2.50 -0.92
C LEU A 139 18.97 2.40 0.16
N ARG A 140 19.49 3.54 0.67
CA ARG A 140 20.52 3.51 1.72
C ARG A 140 20.03 2.80 2.98
N GLU A 141 18.81 3.10 3.41
CA GLU A 141 18.22 2.45 4.60
C GLU A 141 18.00 0.94 4.37
N ILE A 142 17.55 0.54 3.18
CA ILE A 142 17.41 -0.87 2.80
C ILE A 142 18.78 -1.56 2.76
N GLU A 143 19.80 -0.92 2.20
CA GLU A 143 21.17 -1.43 2.15
C GLU A 143 21.75 -1.62 3.56
N GLU A 144 21.53 -0.69 4.47
CA GLU A 144 21.89 -0.82 5.89
C GLU A 144 21.22 -2.06 6.51
N GLY A 145 19.93 -2.24 6.27
CA GLY A 145 19.17 -3.42 6.70
C GLY A 145 19.73 -4.72 6.11
N LEU A 146 20.00 -4.77 4.80
CA LEU A 146 20.58 -5.93 4.12
C LEU A 146 22.00 -6.24 4.60
N ASN A 147 22.79 -5.23 4.94
CA ASN A 147 24.15 -5.38 5.46
C ASN A 147 24.17 -5.87 6.92
N SER A 148 23.09 -5.65 7.68
CA SER A 148 22.95 -6.15 9.05
C SER A 148 22.83 -7.68 9.12
N VAL A 149 22.39 -8.33 8.04
CA VAL A 149 22.24 -9.79 7.97
C VAL A 149 23.59 -10.46 7.69
N THR A 150 24.05 -11.33 8.58
CA THR A 150 25.38 -11.96 8.44
C THR A 150 25.42 -12.99 7.31
N LYS A 151 26.63 -13.42 6.92
CA LYS A 151 26.79 -14.51 5.95
C LYS A 151 26.21 -15.82 6.50
N GLU A 152 26.40 -16.08 7.78
CA GLU A 152 25.89 -17.26 8.48
C GLU A 152 24.35 -17.28 8.48
N GLN A 153 23.70 -16.15 8.75
CA GLN A 153 22.24 -16.05 8.67
C GLN A 153 21.72 -16.33 7.25
N ARG A 154 22.39 -15.81 6.21
CA ARG A 154 21.99 -16.09 4.82
C ARG A 154 22.12 -17.58 4.46
N VAL A 155 23.14 -18.25 4.99
CA VAL A 155 23.28 -19.72 4.84
C VAL A 155 22.10 -20.43 5.52
N ILE A 156 21.76 -20.05 6.75
CA ILE A 156 20.59 -20.60 7.47
C ILE A 156 19.30 -20.39 6.67
N PHE A 157 19.08 -19.20 6.09
CA PHE A 157 17.88 -18.92 5.29
C PHE A 157 17.78 -19.82 4.05
N ALA A 158 18.91 -20.10 3.39
CA ALA A 158 18.95 -21.02 2.25
C ALA A 158 18.69 -22.47 2.68
N GLU A 159 19.25 -22.92 3.80
CA GLU A 159 19.00 -24.24 4.37
C GLU A 159 17.54 -24.44 4.76
N LEU A 160 16.93 -23.41 5.38
CA LEU A 160 15.52 -23.39 5.71
C LEU A 160 14.64 -23.55 4.48
N GLU A 161 14.95 -22.86 3.38
CA GLU A 161 14.18 -23.00 2.14
C GLU A 161 14.31 -24.39 1.51
N LEU A 162 15.53 -24.97 1.54
CA LEU A 162 15.76 -26.35 1.08
C LEU A 162 14.96 -27.36 1.92
N GLU A 163 14.95 -27.21 3.24
CA GLU A 163 14.15 -28.05 4.15
C GLU A 163 12.65 -27.90 3.87
N ARG A 164 12.16 -26.66 3.72
CA ARG A 164 10.75 -26.37 3.39
C ARG A 164 10.33 -27.08 2.11
N LEU A 165 11.14 -26.97 1.05
CA LEU A 165 10.89 -27.63 -0.24
C LEU A 165 10.94 -29.16 -0.10
N HIS A 166 11.86 -29.70 0.67
CA HIS A 166 11.92 -31.14 0.93
C HIS A 166 10.63 -31.64 1.60
N ILE A 167 10.16 -30.95 2.65
CA ILE A 167 8.92 -31.30 3.37
C ILE A 167 7.72 -31.27 2.44
N LEU A 168 7.55 -30.19 1.66
CA LEU A 168 6.44 -30.06 0.73
C LEU A 168 6.41 -31.15 -0.35
N ASN A 169 7.58 -31.66 -0.75
CA ASN A 169 7.70 -32.70 -1.76
C ASN A 169 7.63 -34.13 -1.21
N THR A 170 7.69 -34.33 0.11
CA THR A 170 7.74 -35.66 0.74
C THR A 170 6.51 -35.93 1.60
N ASP A 171 6.27 -35.12 2.62
CA ASP A 171 5.08 -35.15 3.46
C ASP A 171 4.70 -33.74 3.92
N ALA A 172 3.82 -33.09 3.16
CA ALA A 172 3.40 -31.72 3.42
C ALA A 172 2.77 -31.51 4.81
N ARG A 173 2.33 -32.58 5.52
CA ARG A 173 1.82 -32.48 6.89
C ARG A 173 2.90 -31.99 7.88
N GLY A 174 4.18 -32.18 7.56
CA GLY A 174 5.30 -31.72 8.38
C GLY A 174 5.49 -30.20 8.40
N ILE A 175 4.82 -29.46 7.51
CA ILE A 175 5.04 -28.01 7.36
C ILE A 175 4.69 -27.22 8.62
N LEU A 176 3.66 -27.64 9.35
CA LEU A 176 3.23 -26.96 10.58
C LEU A 176 4.31 -27.02 11.67
N ASN A 177 4.91 -28.20 11.86
CA ASN A 177 6.00 -28.38 12.82
C ASN A 177 7.25 -27.62 12.40
N TYR A 178 7.58 -27.63 11.10
CA TYR A 178 8.70 -26.84 10.57
C TYR A 178 8.54 -25.34 10.85
N ILE A 179 7.35 -24.78 10.62
CA ILE A 179 7.05 -23.37 10.91
C ILE A 179 7.19 -23.09 12.41
N GLU A 180 6.69 -23.99 13.26
CA GLU A 180 6.74 -23.83 14.71
C GLU A 180 8.19 -23.81 15.24
N VAL A 181 9.00 -24.79 14.82
CA VAL A 181 10.39 -24.93 15.24
C VAL A 181 11.26 -23.79 14.72
N ASN A 182 11.04 -23.34 13.48
CA ASN A 182 11.88 -22.34 12.83
C ASN A 182 11.31 -20.92 12.85
N ARG A 183 10.24 -20.66 13.63
CA ARG A 183 9.47 -19.41 13.61
C ARG A 183 10.32 -18.14 13.63
N LYS A 184 11.34 -18.09 14.49
CA LYS A 184 12.21 -16.91 14.61
C LYS A 184 13.03 -16.69 13.34
N SER A 185 13.75 -17.72 12.89
CA SER A 185 14.61 -17.64 11.71
C SER A 185 13.81 -17.42 10.43
N LEU A 186 12.60 -17.98 10.35
CA LEU A 186 11.65 -17.69 9.26
C LEU A 186 11.25 -16.22 9.24
N LYS A 187 10.94 -15.62 10.41
CA LYS A 187 10.63 -14.19 10.48
C LYS A 187 11.80 -13.32 10.03
N GLU A 188 13.03 -13.66 10.41
CA GLU A 188 14.24 -12.96 9.98
C GLU A 188 14.48 -13.12 8.46
N LYS A 189 14.23 -14.33 7.93
CA LYS A 189 14.26 -14.61 6.48
C LYS A 189 13.24 -13.77 5.73
N ASP A 190 12.00 -13.72 6.19
CA ASP A 190 10.92 -12.94 5.55
C ASP A 190 11.27 -11.44 5.51
N GLN A 191 11.85 -10.91 6.60
CA GLN A 191 12.34 -9.53 6.63
C GLN A 191 13.45 -9.29 5.61
N TYR A 192 14.42 -10.19 5.51
CA TYR A 192 15.50 -10.11 4.54
C TYR A 192 15.00 -10.19 3.09
N GLU A 193 14.07 -11.10 2.81
CA GLU A 193 13.47 -11.25 1.48
C GLU A 193 12.63 -10.02 1.10
N ASN A 194 11.90 -9.43 2.03
CA ASN A 194 11.17 -8.17 1.82
C ASN A 194 12.12 -7.00 1.51
N LEU A 195 13.26 -6.90 2.20
CA LEU A 195 14.28 -5.88 1.90
C LEU A 195 14.88 -6.08 0.50
N LEU A 196 15.17 -7.32 0.10
CA LEU A 196 15.66 -7.63 -1.25
C LEU A 196 14.64 -7.27 -2.32
N ARG A 197 13.37 -7.60 -2.12
CA ARG A 197 12.26 -7.22 -3.02
C ARG A 197 12.22 -5.71 -3.20
N ARG A 198 12.17 -4.96 -2.09
CA ARG A 198 12.11 -3.49 -2.13
C ARG A 198 13.34 -2.86 -2.78
N TYR A 199 14.52 -3.41 -2.57
CA TYR A 199 15.74 -2.97 -3.25
C TYR A 199 15.57 -3.04 -4.77
N GLN A 200 15.13 -4.20 -5.29
CA GLN A 200 14.93 -4.43 -6.72
C GLN A 200 13.84 -3.52 -7.31
N GLU A 201 12.77 -3.27 -6.56
CA GLU A 201 11.69 -2.37 -6.97
C GLU A 201 12.18 -0.94 -7.10
N ILE A 202 12.90 -0.43 -6.10
CA ILE A 202 13.43 0.93 -6.14
C ILE A 202 14.50 1.08 -7.22
N GLU A 203 15.38 0.10 -7.41
CA GLU A 203 16.30 0.08 -8.55
C GLU A 203 15.53 0.13 -9.88
N THR A 204 14.45 -0.63 -10.00
CA THR A 204 13.60 -0.63 -11.20
C THR A 204 12.93 0.72 -11.39
N MET A 205 12.42 1.35 -10.34
CA MET A 205 11.85 2.70 -10.40
C MET A 205 12.90 3.73 -10.83
N ILE A 206 14.10 3.69 -10.26
CA ILE A 206 15.20 4.61 -10.64
C ILE A 206 15.63 4.37 -12.08
N ASN A 207 15.69 3.13 -12.56
CA ASN A 207 16.11 2.83 -13.93
C ASN A 207 15.01 3.16 -14.96
N THR A 208 13.75 2.85 -14.64
CA THR A 208 12.60 3.07 -15.52
C THR A 208 12.20 4.53 -15.55
N ASN A 209 12.11 5.16 -14.38
CA ASN A 209 11.92 6.60 -14.29
C ASN A 209 13.18 7.32 -14.70
N GLY A 210 14.39 6.84 -14.44
CA GLY A 210 15.65 7.42 -14.94
C GLY A 210 15.69 7.55 -16.47
N GLY A 211 15.05 6.62 -17.19
CA GLY A 211 14.84 6.72 -18.62
C GLY A 211 13.83 7.78 -19.08
N ARG A 212 12.98 8.30 -18.17
CA ARG A 212 12.04 9.43 -18.36
C ARG A 212 12.55 10.74 -17.73
N LEU A 213 13.19 10.68 -16.57
CA LEU A 213 13.82 11.75 -15.79
C LEU A 213 15.04 12.35 -16.51
N ASN A 214 15.75 11.57 -17.34
CA ASN A 214 16.86 12.04 -18.17
C ASN A 214 16.42 12.51 -19.59
N ARG A 215 15.11 12.68 -19.85
CA ARG A 215 14.58 13.14 -21.15
C ARG A 215 13.97 14.55 -21.10
N GLU A 216 14.41 15.38 -20.16
CA GLU A 216 14.16 16.83 -20.18
C GLU A 216 15.48 17.60 -20.32
#